data_AF-A0A1A6GC17-F1
#
_entry.id   AF-A0A1A6GC17-F1
#
_cell.length_a   1.000
_cell.length_b   1.000
_cell.length_c   1.000
_cell.angle_alpha   90.00
_cell.angle_beta   90.00
_cell.angle_gamma   90.00
#
_symmetry.space_group_name_H-M   'P 1'
#
loop_
_entity.id
_entity.type
_entity.pdbx_description
1 polymer ?
#
loop_
_entity_poly.entity_id
_entity_poly.type
_entity_poly.pdbx_seq_one_letter_code
_entity_poly.pdbx_strand_id
1 'polypeptide(L)'
;MCKSAFELQPLKPTNVQTRRFAIASMATLQTSQTVAAHVPFADLCSTLERIQKSRDRAEKIRHFKDFLDSWRKFHDALHKNKKDVTDSFYPAMRLILPQLERERMAYGIKETMLAKLYIELLNLPRGGKDAQKLLNYRTP
;
A
#
# COMPACT_ATOMS: atom_id res chain seq x y z
N MET A 1 -49.39 21.93 -53.94
CA MET A 1 -50.06 23.18 -53.54
C MET A 1 -50.38 23.08 -52.05
N CYS A 2 -49.91 24.06 -51.26
CA CYS A 2 -50.38 24.43 -49.91
C CYS A 2 -50.33 23.38 -48.79
N LYS A 3 -50.13 23.69 -47.50
CA LYS A 3 -49.64 24.83 -46.69
C LYS A 3 -49.72 24.23 -45.26
N SER A 4 -48.64 24.24 -44.49
CA SER A 4 -48.52 25.07 -43.27
C SER A 4 -49.52 24.73 -42.14
N ALA A 5 -49.03 24.21 -41.02
CA ALA A 5 -49.18 24.80 -39.67
C ALA A 5 -48.58 23.86 -38.61
N PHE A 6 -47.38 24.20 -38.14
CA PHE A 6 -46.78 23.65 -36.93
C PHE A 6 -47.27 24.54 -35.79
N GLU A 7 -48.21 24.05 -34.99
CA GLU A 7 -48.77 24.80 -33.86
C GLU A 7 -47.90 24.58 -32.63
N LEU A 8 -47.13 25.62 -32.28
CA LEU A 8 -46.30 25.69 -31.09
C LEU A 8 -47.19 25.88 -29.86
N GLN A 9 -47.18 24.92 -28.94
CA GLN A 9 -47.77 25.10 -27.61
C GLN A 9 -46.80 25.84 -26.67
N PRO A 10 -47.28 26.82 -25.87
CA PRO A 10 -46.41 27.62 -25.01
C PRO A 10 -45.91 26.85 -23.78
N LEU A 11 -44.61 27.00 -23.50
CA LEU A 11 -43.94 26.50 -22.31
C LEU A 11 -44.51 27.17 -21.04
N LYS A 12 -44.95 26.34 -20.08
CA LYS A 12 -45.34 26.81 -18.74
C LYS A 12 -44.10 27.21 -17.92
N PRO A 13 -44.14 28.32 -17.17
CA PRO A 13 -43.04 28.69 -16.28
C PRO A 13 -43.13 27.87 -14.99
N THR A 14 -42.23 26.91 -14.81
CA THR A 14 -42.08 26.23 -13.52
C THR A 14 -40.89 26.78 -12.74
N ASN A 15 -41.30 27.56 -11.74
CA ASN A 15 -40.63 28.06 -10.55
C ASN A 15 -39.28 27.38 -10.17
N VAL A 16 -38.27 28.22 -10.02
CA VAL A 16 -36.96 27.95 -9.43
C VAL A 16 -37.13 27.74 -7.91
N GLN A 17 -37.29 26.48 -7.48
CA GLN A 17 -37.20 26.12 -6.06
C GLN A 17 -35.87 25.41 -5.77
N THR A 18 -34.92 26.20 -5.30
CA THR A 18 -33.92 25.91 -4.26
C THR A 18 -33.62 24.44 -3.92
N ARG A 19 -32.41 24.02 -4.31
CA ARG A 19 -31.50 23.05 -3.66
C ARG A 19 -32.10 22.20 -2.53
N ARG A 20 -32.27 20.92 -2.81
CA ARG A 20 -31.69 19.83 -2.00
C ARG A 20 -31.18 18.75 -2.94
N PHE A 21 -29.89 18.80 -3.27
CA PHE A 21 -29.20 17.61 -3.76
C PHE A 21 -29.32 16.58 -2.64
N ALA A 22 -30.11 15.53 -2.87
CA ALA A 22 -30.03 14.33 -2.06
C ALA A 22 -28.59 13.84 -2.17
N ILE A 23 -27.82 14.01 -1.10
CA ILE A 23 -26.50 13.42 -0.96
C ILE A 23 -26.79 11.92 -0.96
N ALA A 24 -26.57 11.28 -2.12
CA ALA A 24 -26.54 9.83 -2.21
C ALA A 24 -25.65 9.35 -1.07
N SER A 25 -26.23 8.54 -0.19
CA SER A 25 -25.54 7.92 0.93
C SER A 25 -24.24 7.33 0.41
N MET A 26 -23.13 8.01 0.69
CA MET A 26 -21.82 7.40 0.55
C MET A 26 -21.87 6.24 1.55
N ALA A 27 -22.09 5.03 1.03
CA ALA A 27 -21.66 3.83 1.72
C ALA A 27 -20.18 4.05 1.99
N THR A 28 -19.86 4.48 3.20
CA THR A 28 -18.50 4.50 3.70
C THR A 28 -18.04 3.07 3.56
N LEU A 29 -17.13 2.82 2.62
CA LEU A 29 -16.28 1.64 2.67
C LEU A 29 -15.59 1.73 4.03
N GLN A 30 -16.17 1.10 5.05
CA GLN A 30 -15.55 0.95 6.35
C GLN A 30 -14.37 0.01 6.12
N THR A 31 -13.24 0.57 5.72
CA THR A 31 -11.98 -0.16 5.73
C THR A 31 -11.73 -0.51 7.19
N SER A 32 -11.78 -1.81 7.50
CA SER A 32 -11.37 -2.33 8.80
C SER A 32 -9.98 -1.77 9.09
N GLN A 33 -9.88 -0.86 10.04
CA GLN A 33 -8.61 -0.22 10.38
C GLN A 33 -7.62 -1.30 10.85
N THR A 34 -6.43 -1.34 10.27
CA THR A 34 -5.36 -2.26 10.67
C THR A 34 -4.15 -1.48 11.15
N VAL A 35 -3.33 -2.07 12.01
CA VAL A 35 -2.05 -1.48 12.41
C VAL A 35 -1.16 -1.26 11.19
N ALA A 36 -1.12 -2.23 10.27
CA ALA A 36 -0.28 -2.17 9.07
C ALA A 36 -0.58 -0.95 8.18
N ALA A 37 -1.82 -0.46 8.15
CA ALA A 37 -2.18 0.74 7.40
C ALA A 37 -1.60 2.05 8.00
N HIS A 38 -1.18 2.02 9.26
CA HIS A 38 -0.67 3.18 10.00
C HIS A 38 0.84 3.15 10.22
N VAL A 39 1.48 1.99 10.07
CA VAL A 39 2.93 1.83 10.25
C VAL A 39 3.63 2.08 8.91
N PRO A 40 4.44 3.15 8.78
CA PRO A 40 5.23 3.38 7.57
C PRO A 40 6.17 2.20 7.29
N PHE A 41 6.27 1.80 6.02
CA PHE A 41 7.20 0.73 5.62
C PHE A 41 8.66 1.07 5.97
N ALA A 42 9.00 2.36 5.97
CA ALA A 42 10.32 2.86 6.37
C ALA A 42 10.72 2.46 7.81
N ASP A 43 9.76 2.33 8.74
CA ASP A 43 10.04 1.94 10.12
C ASP A 43 10.41 0.46 10.23
N LEU A 44 9.74 -0.38 9.43
CA LEU A 44 10.11 -1.79 9.28
C LEU A 44 11.51 -1.90 8.66
N CYS A 45 11.78 -1.23 7.54
CA CYS A 45 13.09 -1.24 6.89
C CYS A 45 14.20 -0.75 7.82
N SER A 46 13.98 0.34 8.55
CA SER A 46 14.95 0.88 9.52
C SER A 46 15.22 -0.10 10.66
N THR A 47 14.20 -0.84 11.10
CA THR A 47 14.36 -1.89 12.12
C THR A 47 15.17 -3.07 11.57
N LEU A 48 14.88 -3.54 10.36
CA LEU A 48 15.63 -4.61 9.70
C LEU A 48 17.09 -4.22 9.47
N GLU A 49 17.34 -2.98 9.05
CA GLU A 49 18.69 -2.42 8.87
C GLU A 49 19.49 -2.42 10.18
N ARG A 50 18.86 -1.99 11.30
CA ARG A 50 19.47 -2.06 12.63
C ARG A 50 19.79 -3.51 13.02
N ILE A 51 18.85 -4.43 12.86
CA ILE A 51 19.05 -5.86 13.13
C ILE A 51 20.20 -6.42 12.30
N GLN A 52 20.27 -6.12 11.00
CA GLN A 52 21.34 -6.58 10.11
C GLN A 52 22.71 -6.08 10.56
N LYS A 53 22.82 -4.79 10.92
CA LYS A 53 24.07 -4.15 11.35
C LYS A 53 24.55 -4.54 12.75
N SER A 54 23.67 -4.93 13.66
CA SER A 54 24.06 -5.39 15.00
C SER A 54 24.90 -6.67 14.92
N ARG A 55 25.96 -6.76 15.74
CA ARG A 55 26.81 -7.96 15.82
C ARG A 55 26.24 -8.99 16.78
N ASP A 56 25.80 -8.54 17.95
CA ASP A 56 25.35 -9.42 19.02
C ASP A 56 23.90 -9.83 18.89
N ARG A 57 23.63 -11.11 19.22
CA ARG A 57 22.26 -11.67 19.20
C ARG A 57 21.32 -10.91 20.13
N ALA A 58 21.80 -10.46 21.29
CA ALA A 58 21.00 -9.70 22.24
C ALA A 58 20.49 -8.38 21.64
N GLU A 59 21.35 -7.64 20.94
CA GLU A 59 20.97 -6.40 20.27
C GLU A 59 20.00 -6.62 19.11
N LYS A 60 20.21 -7.70 18.33
CA LYS A 60 19.26 -8.10 17.28
C LYS A 60 17.86 -8.36 17.86
N ILE A 61 17.79 -9.11 18.96
CA ILE A 61 16.54 -9.40 19.66
C ILE A 61 15.92 -8.11 20.20
N ARG A 62 16.72 -7.21 20.77
CA ARG A 62 16.25 -5.93 21.30
C ARG A 62 15.59 -5.09 20.22
N HIS A 63 16.24 -4.87 19.08
CA HIS A 63 15.66 -4.10 17.97
C HIS A 63 14.34 -4.70 17.45
N PHE A 64 14.28 -6.02 17.32
CA PHE A 64 13.04 -6.69 16.91
C PHE A 64 11.94 -6.54 17.98
N LYS A 65 12.29 -6.74 19.25
CA LYS A 65 11.37 -6.65 20.39
C LYS A 65 10.80 -5.24 20.53
N ASP A 66 11.62 -4.21 20.38
CA ASP A 66 11.19 -2.80 20.46
C ASP A 66 10.10 -2.48 19.40
N PHE A 67 10.29 -2.98 18.17
CA PHE A 67 9.31 -2.84 17.09
C PHE A 67 8.03 -3.63 17.37
N LEU A 68 8.15 -4.89 17.80
CA LEU A 68 7.02 -5.76 18.13
C LEU A 68 6.18 -5.21 19.30
N ASP A 69 6.84 -4.72 20.36
CA ASP A 69 6.17 -4.15 21.52
C ASP A 69 5.43 -2.85 21.16
N SER A 70 6.03 -2.03 20.29
CA SER A 70 5.37 -0.82 19.78
C SER A 70 4.15 -1.17 18.92
N TRP A 71 4.25 -2.19 18.06
CA TRP A 71 3.12 -2.68 17.28
C TRP A 71 1.98 -3.17 18.16
N ARG A 72 2.29 -3.96 19.20
CA ARG A 72 1.30 -4.48 20.17
C ARG A 72 0.60 -3.36 20.92
N LYS A 73 1.37 -2.40 21.46
CA LYS A 73 0.81 -1.22 22.14
C LYS A 73 -0.14 -0.44 21.23
N PHE A 74 0.23 -0.25 19.97
CA PHE A 74 -0.62 0.45 19.01
C PHE A 74 -1.84 -0.38 18.60
N HIS A 75 -1.71 -1.70 18.45
CA HIS A 75 -2.83 -2.62 18.23
C HIS A 75 -3.87 -2.53 19.35
N ASP A 76 -3.42 -2.60 20.61
CA ASP A 76 -4.29 -2.48 21.78
C ASP A 76 -5.03 -1.12 21.80
N ALA A 77 -4.33 -0.04 21.46
CA ALA A 77 -4.92 1.29 21.38
C ALA A 77 -5.93 1.43 20.24
N LEU A 78 -5.61 0.91 19.06
CA LEU A 78 -6.44 0.99 17.85
C LEU A 78 -7.72 0.16 17.98
N HIS A 79 -7.66 -0.95 18.71
CA HIS A 79 -8.75 -1.92 18.79
C HIS A 79 -9.41 -2.04 20.17
N LYS A 80 -9.09 -1.15 21.11
CA LYS A 80 -9.53 -1.18 22.53
C LYS A 80 -10.98 -1.60 22.79
N ASN A 81 -11.92 -1.23 21.92
CA ASN A 81 -13.36 -1.48 22.11
C ASN A 81 -13.97 -2.45 21.07
N LYS A 82 -13.15 -3.18 20.33
CA LYS A 82 -13.60 -4.14 19.31
C LYS A 82 -13.51 -5.56 19.85
N LYS A 83 -14.57 -6.36 19.68
CA LYS A 83 -14.65 -7.72 20.22
C LYS A 83 -14.08 -8.78 19.28
N ASP A 84 -14.17 -8.56 17.97
CA ASP A 84 -13.77 -9.54 16.94
C ASP A 84 -12.66 -8.99 16.04
N VAL A 85 -11.47 -8.81 16.62
CA VAL A 85 -10.32 -8.22 15.91
C VAL A 85 -9.52 -9.33 15.22
N THR A 86 -9.55 -9.34 13.89
CA THR A 86 -8.73 -10.24 13.06
C THR A 86 -7.37 -9.63 12.69
N ASP A 87 -7.17 -8.35 12.96
CA ASP A 87 -5.91 -7.65 12.72
C ASP A 87 -4.79 -8.20 13.62
N SER A 88 -3.59 -8.33 13.06
CA SER A 88 -2.47 -9.02 13.71
C SER A 88 -1.12 -8.49 13.24
N PHE A 89 -0.04 -9.06 13.77
CA PHE A 89 1.32 -8.75 13.32
C PHE A 89 1.68 -9.44 11.99
N TYR A 90 0.79 -10.25 11.41
CA TYR A 90 1.03 -11.02 10.20
C TYR A 90 1.53 -10.17 9.00
N PRO A 91 0.99 -8.96 8.72
CA PRO A 91 1.48 -8.13 7.61
C PRO A 91 2.95 -7.76 7.70
N ALA A 92 3.50 -7.54 8.90
CA ALA A 92 4.93 -7.31 9.10
C ALA A 92 5.71 -8.64 9.13
N MET A 93 5.20 -9.64 9.83
CA MET A 93 5.88 -10.93 10.01
C MET A 93 6.17 -11.63 8.67
N ARG A 94 5.24 -11.60 7.72
CA ARG A 94 5.42 -12.19 6.38
C ARG A 94 6.53 -11.52 5.56
N LEU A 95 6.91 -10.28 5.90
CA LEU A 95 8.02 -9.56 5.29
C LEU A 95 9.35 -9.81 6.01
N ILE A 96 9.29 -10.08 7.33
CA ILE A 96 10.46 -10.44 8.15
C ILE A 96 10.91 -11.89 7.87
N LEU A 97 9.96 -12.79 7.64
CA LEU A 97 10.20 -14.21 7.32
C LEU A 97 9.64 -14.56 5.93
N PRO A 98 10.16 -13.95 4.86
CA PRO A 98 9.60 -14.10 3.51
C PRO A 98 9.66 -15.54 2.99
N GLN A 99 10.58 -16.36 3.48
CA GLN A 99 10.71 -17.79 3.14
C GLN A 99 9.56 -18.65 3.69
N LEU A 100 8.78 -18.15 4.66
CA LEU A 100 7.62 -18.83 5.24
C LEU A 100 6.29 -18.32 4.66
N GLU A 101 6.33 -17.47 3.63
CA GLU A 101 5.15 -17.00 2.92
C GLU A 101 4.46 -18.15 2.17
N ARG A 102 3.14 -18.28 2.36
CA ARG A 102 2.32 -19.34 1.75
C ARG A 102 1.03 -18.84 1.12
N GLU A 103 0.59 -17.63 1.46
CA GLU A 103 -0.67 -17.05 0.97
C GLU A 103 -0.45 -16.42 -0.41
N ARG A 104 0.70 -15.77 -0.63
CA ARG A 104 1.07 -15.24 -1.95
C ARG A 104 1.75 -16.30 -2.81
N MET A 105 1.32 -16.40 -4.06
CA MET A 105 1.99 -17.18 -5.09
C MET A 105 3.38 -16.58 -5.41
N ALA A 106 4.21 -17.36 -6.11
CA ALA A 106 5.52 -16.91 -6.54
C ALA A 106 5.44 -15.61 -7.34
N TYR A 107 6.31 -14.64 -7.04
CA TYR A 107 6.31 -13.35 -7.74
C TYR A 107 6.74 -13.46 -9.21
N GLY A 108 7.50 -14.50 -9.57
CA GLY A 108 8.04 -14.66 -10.93
C GLY A 108 9.09 -13.60 -11.30
N ILE A 109 9.65 -12.89 -10.31
CA ILE A 109 10.61 -11.81 -10.50
C ILE A 109 12.03 -12.38 -10.41
N LYS A 110 12.83 -12.14 -11.45
CA LYS A 110 14.26 -12.48 -11.51
C LYS A 110 15.12 -11.22 -11.39
N GLU A 111 16.35 -11.36 -10.90
CA GLU A 111 17.32 -10.27 -10.72
C GLU A 111 17.61 -9.55 -12.04
N THR A 112 17.71 -10.29 -13.15
CA THR A 112 17.94 -9.72 -14.48
C THR A 112 16.79 -8.83 -14.97
N MET A 113 15.56 -9.11 -14.53
CA MET A 113 14.40 -8.28 -14.82
C MET A 113 14.43 -7.00 -13.99
N LEU A 114 14.73 -7.10 -12.69
CA LEU A 114 14.92 -5.94 -11.82
C LEU A 114 16.05 -5.02 -12.32
N ALA A 115 17.18 -5.59 -12.75
CA ALA A 115 18.28 -4.82 -13.32
C ALA A 115 17.85 -3.98 -14.52
N LYS A 116 17.12 -4.58 -15.47
CA LYS A 116 16.59 -3.86 -16.65
C LYS A 116 15.62 -2.76 -16.25
N LEU A 117 14.70 -3.04 -15.32
CA LEU A 117 13.74 -2.06 -14.81
C LEU A 117 14.44 -0.87 -14.14
N TYR A 118 15.45 -1.10 -13.30
CA TYR A 118 16.19 -0.01 -12.64
C TYR A 118 16.99 0.83 -13.63
N ILE A 119 17.63 0.22 -14.63
CA ILE A 119 18.37 0.95 -15.68
C ILE A 119 17.43 1.88 -16.44
N GLU A 120 16.23 1.41 -16.78
CA GLU A 120 15.22 2.21 -17.47
C GLU A 120 14.67 3.33 -16.57
N LEU A 121 14.22 2.99 -15.36
CA LEU A 121 13.61 3.94 -14.42
C LEU A 121 14.56 5.07 -14.01
N LEU A 122 15.84 4.74 -13.77
CA LEU A 122 16.86 5.71 -13.35
C LEU A 122 17.61 6.32 -14.55
N ASN A 123 17.24 5.95 -15.78
CA ASN A 123 17.88 6.35 -17.03
C ASN A 123 19.43 6.18 -17.00
N LEU A 124 19.88 5.01 -16.55
CA LEU A 124 21.31 4.73 -16.46
C LEU A 124 21.89 4.47 -17.87
N PRO A 125 23.09 5.00 -18.18
CA PRO A 125 23.78 4.65 -19.43
C PRO A 125 24.03 3.14 -19.48
N ARG A 126 23.57 2.46 -20.54
CA ARG A 126 23.70 0.98 -20.65
C ARG A 126 25.14 0.49 -20.59
N GLY A 127 26.09 1.27 -21.09
CA GLY A 127 27.53 1.00 -21.00
C GLY A 127 28.18 1.50 -19.70
N GLY A 128 27.43 2.16 -18.82
CA GLY A 128 27.93 2.71 -17.57
C GLY A 128 28.20 1.64 -16.52
N LYS A 129 29.11 1.95 -15.59
CA LYS A 129 29.55 1.04 -14.52
C LYS A 129 28.39 0.48 -13.70
N ASP A 130 27.42 1.31 -13.33
CA ASP A 130 26.28 0.90 -12.49
C ASP A 130 25.31 -0.03 -13.25
N ALA A 131 25.02 0.28 -14.52
CA ALA A 131 24.20 -0.58 -15.36
C ALA A 131 24.85 -1.96 -15.58
N GLN A 132 26.16 -1.99 -15.85
CA GLN A 132 26.90 -3.25 -15.99
C GLN A 132 26.98 -4.04 -14.68
N LYS A 133 27.07 -3.37 -13.53
CA LYS A 133 27.04 -4.00 -12.21
C LYS A 133 25.67 -4.66 -11.93
N LEU A 134 24.57 -4.01 -12.31
CA LEU A 134 23.23 -4.57 -12.18
C LEU A 134 23.01 -5.76 -13.12
N LEU A 135 23.40 -5.64 -14.40
CA LEU A 135 23.17 -6.68 -15.41
C LEU A 135 24.00 -7.94 -15.18
N ASN A 136 25.23 -7.78 -14.68
CA ASN A 136 26.19 -8.87 -14.49
C ASN A 136 26.34 -9.27 -13.03
N TYR A 137 25.37 -8.93 -12.16
CA TYR A 137 25.38 -9.39 -10.78
C TYR A 137 25.39 -10.92 -10.73
N ARG A 138 26.35 -11.46 -9.99
CA ARG A 138 26.46 -12.87 -9.65
C ARG A 138 26.56 -12.96 -8.13
N THR A 139 25.93 -13.98 -7.54
CA THR A 139 26.13 -14.29 -6.12
C THR A 139 27.64 -14.50 -5.91
N PRO A 140 28.31 -13.67 -5.09
CA PRO A 140 29.73 -13.85 -4.79
C PRO A 140 29.97 -15.11 -3.96
#